data_AF-A0A7D5S888-F1
#
_entry.id   AF-A0A7D5S888-F1
#
_cell.length_a   1.000
_cell.length_b   1.000
_cell.length_c   1.000
_cell.angle_alpha   90.00
_cell.angle_beta   90.00
_cell.angle_gamma   90.00
#
_symmetry.space_group_name_H-M   'P 1'
#
loop_
_entity.id
_entity.type
_entity.pdbx_description
1 polymer ?
#
loop_
_entity_poly.entity_id
_entity_poly.type
_entity_poly.pdbx_seq_one_letter_code
_entity_poly.pdbx_strand_id
1 'polypeptide(L)' 'MLIIDSKDCESIDKALKKYKKKFEKAHILVQLRDRQSYTKKSVRRRGVVLKAVYKQQIQAGVVDPSK' A
#
# COMPACT_ATOMS: atom_id res chain seq x y z
N MET A 1 -10.47 -12.91 -3.12
CA MET A 1 -11.46 -12.94 -2.01
C MET A 1 -10.71 -13.25 -0.73
N LEU A 2 -10.83 -12.43 0.31
CA LEU A 2 -10.12 -12.67 1.57
C LEU A 2 -10.96 -13.59 2.44
N ILE A 3 -10.51 -14.84 2.58
CA ILE A 3 -11.17 -15.86 3.40
C ILE A 3 -10.47 -15.91 4.77
N ILE A 4 -11.27 -16.05 5.83
CA ILE A 4 -10.80 -16.28 7.19
C ILE A 4 -11.58 -17.44 7.77
N ASP A 5 -10.83 -18.40 8.30
CA ASP A 5 -11.40 -19.53 8.98
C ASP A 5 -11.87 -19.10 10.37
N SER A 6 -13.17 -19.26 10.64
CA SER A 6 -13.79 -18.97 11.93
C SER A 6 -13.34 -19.95 13.01
N LYS A 7 -12.87 -21.15 12.63
CA LYS A 7 -12.38 -22.18 13.55
C LYS A 7 -11.12 -21.77 14.34
N ASP A 8 -10.30 -20.87 13.79
CA ASP A 8 -9.10 -20.35 14.45
C ASP A 8 -9.35 -19.14 15.35
N CYS A 9 -10.56 -18.58 15.32
CA CYS A 9 -10.87 -17.31 15.98
C CYS A 9 -11.95 -17.55 17.04
N GLU A 10 -11.50 -17.79 18.28
CA GLU A 10 -12.36 -18.03 19.46
C GLU A 10 -13.42 -16.92 19.69
N SER A 11 -13.18 -15.70 19.20
CA SER A 11 -14.08 -14.55 19.30
C SER A 11 -14.19 -13.79 17.97
N ILE A 12 -15.38 -13.26 17.69
CA ILE A 12 -15.72 -12.47 16.49
C ILE A 12 -14.78 -11.26 16.33
N ASP A 13 -14.42 -10.59 17.43
CA ASP A 13 -13.56 -9.40 17.39
C ASP A 13 -12.15 -9.73 16.89
N LYS A 14 -11.60 -10.88 17.29
CA LYS A 14 -10.30 -11.37 16.80
C LYS A 14 -10.36 -11.65 15.30
N ALA A 15 -11.47 -12.23 14.82
CA ALA A 15 -11.68 -12.50 13.39
C ALA A 15 -11.74 -11.21 12.56
N LEU A 16 -12.49 -10.20 13.03
CA LEU A 16 -12.59 -8.88 12.38
C LEU A 16 -11.23 -8.18 12.31
N LYS A 17 -10.43 -8.24 13.39
CA LYS A 17 -9.07 -7.66 13.39
C LYS A 17 -8.14 -8.38 12.42
N LYS A 18 -8.21 -9.71 12.34
CA LYS A 18 -7.45 -10.52 11.36
C LYS A 18 -7.87 -10.18 9.93
N TYR A 19 -9.16 -9.94 9.69
CA TYR A 19 -9.68 -9.49 8.40
C TYR A 19 -9.16 -8.13 8.00
N LYS A 20 -9.29 -7.15 8.89
CA LYS A 20 -8.79 -5.80 8.64
C LYS A 20 -7.30 -5.82 8.29
N LYS A 21 -6.49 -6.58 9.04
CA LYS A 21 -5.05 -6.72 8.77
C LYS A 21 -4.77 -7.40 7.43
N LYS A 22 -5.50 -8.46 7.07
CA LYS A 22 -5.40 -9.12 5.75
C LYS A 22 -5.79 -8.17 4.61
N PHE A 23 -6.84 -7.38 4.81
CA PHE A 23 -7.35 -6.40 3.85
C PHE A 23 -6.38 -5.24 3.60
N GLU A 24 -5.80 -4.70 4.68
CA GLU A 24 -4.76 -3.67 4.60
C GLU A 24 -3.50 -4.20 3.91
N LYS A 25 -3.04 -5.40 4.27
CA LYS A 25 -1.86 -6.04 3.64
C LYS A 25 -2.06 -6.29 2.14
N ALA A 26 -3.29 -6.59 1.71
CA ALA A 26 -3.62 -6.78 0.31
C ALA A 26 -3.71 -5.45 -0.49
N HIS A 27 -3.64 -4.29 0.19
CA HIS A 27 -3.71 -2.95 -0.42
C HIS A 27 -4.91 -2.75 -1.35
N ILE A 28 -6.04 -3.39 -1.06
CA ILE A 28 -7.21 -3.41 -1.94
C ILE A 28 -7.78 -1.99 -2.15
N LEU A 29 -7.86 -1.19 -1.09
CA LEU A 29 -8.33 0.21 -1.20
C LEU A 29 -7.43 1.08 -2.09
N VAL A 30 -6.11 0.88 -2.01
CA VAL A 30 -5.15 1.64 -2.83
C VAL A 30 -5.35 1.28 -4.29
N GLN A 31 -5.42 -0.01 -4.60
CA GLN A 31 -5.67 -0.47 -5.97
C GLN A 31 -7.02 -0.02 -6.52
N LEU A 32 -8.07 -0.02 -5.68
CA LEU A 32 -9.39 0.45 -6.09
C LEU A 32 -9.34 1.93 -6.47
N ARG A 33 -8.75 2.78 -5.62
CA ARG A 33 -8.60 4.21 -5.88
C ARG A 33 -7.75 4.48 -7.12
N ASP A 34 -6.63 3.78 -7.29
CA ASP A 34 -5.79 3.91 -8.49
C ASP A 34 -6.53 3.54 -9.78
N ARG A 35 -7.47 2.59 -9.72
CA ARG A 35 -8.25 2.14 -10.88
C ARG A 35 -9.49 2.98 -11.15
N GLN A 36 -9.90 3.87 -10.25
CA GLN A 36 -11.06 4.74 -10.46
C GLN A 36 -10.88 5.70 -11.65
N SER A 37 -9.64 6.06 -11.99
CA SER A 37 -9.34 6.97 -13.09
C SER A 37 -8.26 6.40 -14.01
N TYR A 38 -8.35 6.73 -15.31
CA TYR A 38 -7.32 6.35 -16.25
C TYR A 38 -6.11 7.27 -16.12
N THR A 39 -4.98 6.71 -15.71
CA THR A 39 -3.69 7.41 -15.69
C THR A 39 -2.86 7.03 -16.91
N LYS A 40 -2.50 8.03 -17.74
CA LYS A 40 -1.62 7.83 -18.91
C LYS A 40 -0.29 7.18 -18.50
N LYS A 41 0.22 6.25 -19.31
CA LYS A 41 1.48 5.53 -19.05
C LYS A 41 2.67 6.47 -18.80
N SER A 42 2.76 7.58 -19.53
CA SER A 42 3.80 8.60 -19.37
C SER A 42 3.78 9.26 -17.99
N VAL A 43 2.60 9.63 -17.51
CA VAL A 43 2.40 10.25 -16.19
C VAL A 43 2.78 9.28 -15.08
N ARG A 44 2.34 8.01 -15.19
CA ARG A 44 2.72 6.96 -14.24
C ARG A 44 4.24 6.75 -14.18
N ARG A 45 4.90 6.68 -15.33
CA ARG A 45 6.37 6.52 -15.42
C ARG A 45 7.11 7.69 -14.78
N ARG A 46 6.64 8.93 -15.00
CA ARG A 46 7.23 10.12 -14.39
C ARG A 46 7.18 10.06 -12.86
N GLY A 47 6.05 9.66 -12.29
CA GLY A 47 5.92 9.50 -10.82
C GLY A 47 6.88 8.46 -10.24
N VAL A 48 7.12 7.36 -10.94
CA VAL A 48 8.09 6.32 -10.53
C VAL A 48 9.51 6.86 -10.51
N VAL A 49 9.92 7.58 -11.58
CA VAL A 49 11.27 8.16 -11.68
C VAL A 49 11.52 9.19 -10.58
N LEU A 50 10.59 10.12 -10.37
CA LEU A 50 10.72 11.13 -9.31
C LEU A 50 10.85 10.48 -7.92
N LYS A 51 10.04 9.45 -7.65
CA LYS A 51 10.13 8.70 -6.39
C LYS A 51 11.46 7.96 -6.24
N ALA A 52 12.02 7.44 -7.32
CA ALA A 52 13.32 6.78 -7.31
C ALA A 52 14.47 7.77 -7.02
N VAL A 53 14.47 8.93 -7.69
CA VAL A 53 15.44 10.01 -7.45
C VAL A 53 15.39 10.46 -5.99
N TYR A 54 14.19 10.72 -5.46
CA TYR A 54 14.03 11.12 -4.05
C TYR A 54 14.61 10.08 -3.08
N LYS A 55 14.32 8.79 -3.31
CA LYS A 55 14.90 7.70 -2.48
C LYS A 55 16.42 7.62 -2.60
N GLN A 56 16.97 7.82 -3.79
CA GLN A 56 18.41 7.81 -4.02
C GLN A 56 19.10 8.98 -3.29
N GLN A 57 18.50 10.17 -3.33
CA GLN A 57 19.01 11.35 -2.62
C GLN A 57 19.02 11.17 -1.10
N ILE A 58 17.98 10.53 -0.54
CA ILE A 58 17.95 10.17 0.88
C ILE A 58 19.08 9.19 1.21
N GLN A 59 19.26 8.14 0.40
CA GLN A 59 20.33 7.15 0.62
C GLN A 59 21.73 7.76 0.51
N ALA A 60 21.91 8.74 -0.38
CA ALA A 60 23.15 9.47 -0.56
C ALA A 60 23.41 10.53 0.54
N GLY A 61 22.47 10.72 1.49
CA GLY A 61 22.60 11.70 2.57
C GLY A 61 22.50 13.17 2.13
N VAL A 62 22.05 13.41 0.89
CA VAL A 62 21.91 14.77 0.33
C VAL A 62 20.64 15.45 0.84
N VAL A 63 19.61 14.65 1.19
CA VAL A 63 18.32 15.12 1.71
C VAL A 63 18.08 14.42 3.04
N ASP A 64 18.03 15.18 4.13
CA ASP A 64 17.70 14.68 5.46
C ASP A 64 16.16 14.63 5.61
N PRO A 65 15.54 13.45 5.75
CA PRO A 65 14.08 13.32 5.90
C PRO A 65 13.54 13.91 7.21
N SER A 66 14.42 14.39 8.10
CA SER A 66 14.10 14.94 9.42
C SER A 66 13.99 16.47 9.45
N LYS A 67 14.29 17.14 8.33
CA LYS A 67 14.12 18.59 8.14
C LYS A 67 12.94 18.90 7.23
#